data_AF-A0A942M8E2-F1
#
_entry.id   AF-A0A942M8E2-F1
#
_cell.length_a   1.000
_cell.length_b   1.000
_cell.length_c   1.000
_cell.angle_alpha   90.00
_cell.angle_beta   90.00
_cell.angle_gamma   90.00
#
_symmetry.space_group_name_H-M   'P 1'
#
loop_
_entity.id
_entity.type
_entity.pdbx_description
1 polymer ?
#
loop_
_entity_poly.entity_id
_entity_poly.type
_entity_poly.pdbx_seq_one_letter_code
_entity_poly.pdbx_strand_id
1 'polypeptide(L)' 'MKNRASINTKTKRVIESVGASLAFENLKPSKHAQAVGKQYLEDKISSREAVDKVKEKHAPGFGR' A
#
# COMPACT_ATOMS: atom_id res chain seq x y z
N MET A 1 13.40 -2.48 -21.73
CA MET A 1 12.11 -3.00 -21.19
C MET A 1 12.38 -3.66 -19.84
N LYS A 2 11.80 -3.19 -18.73
CA LYS A 2 11.99 -3.82 -17.41
C LYS A 2 11.16 -5.11 -17.35
N ASN A 3 11.80 -6.26 -17.09
CA ASN A 3 11.12 -7.56 -16.99
C ASN A 3 10.03 -7.52 -15.90
N ARG A 4 8.81 -7.95 -16.23
CA ARG A 4 7.65 -8.01 -15.29
C ARG A 4 7.97 -8.80 -14.01
N ALA A 5 8.83 -9.81 -14.10
CA ALA A 5 9.32 -10.57 -12.94
C ALA A 5 10.16 -9.72 -11.95
N SER A 6 10.96 -8.76 -12.46
CA SER A 6 11.79 -7.86 -11.64
C SER A 6 10.98 -6.77 -10.94
N ILE A 7 9.85 -6.37 -11.54
CA ILE A 7 8.92 -5.41 -10.94
C ILE A 7 8.24 -6.06 -9.73
N ASN A 8 7.83 -7.32 -9.87
CA ASN A 8 7.16 -8.08 -8.82
C ASN A 8 8.04 -8.30 -7.58
N THR A 9 9.35 -8.56 -7.76
CA THR A 9 10.28 -8.73 -6.63
C THR A 9 10.54 -7.44 -5.86
N LYS A 10 10.62 -6.29 -6.55
CA LYS A 10 10.74 -4.97 -5.90
C LYS A 10 9.49 -4.60 -5.12
N THR A 11 8.31 -4.76 -5.72
CA THR A 11 7.03 -4.49 -5.07
C THR A 11 6.83 -5.36 -3.83
N LYS A 12 7.15 -6.66 -3.93
CA LYS A 12 7.10 -7.59 -2.78
C LYS A 12 8.02 -7.14 -1.65
N ARG A 13 9.27 -6.78 -1.95
CA ARG A 13 10.24 -6.29 -0.95
C ARG A 13 9.73 -5.03 -0.23
N VAL A 14 9.14 -4.08 -0.96
CA VAL A 14 8.58 -2.86 -0.36
C VAL A 14 7.43 -3.21 0.60
N ILE A 15 6.50 -4.06 0.17
CA ILE A 15 5.37 -4.49 1.00
C ILE A 15 5.85 -5.21 2.28
N GLU A 16 6.83 -6.11 2.16
CA GLU A 16 7.41 -6.83 3.29
C GLU A 16 8.14 -5.88 4.25
N SER A 17 8.93 -4.94 3.74
CA SER A 17 9.64 -3.96 4.56
C SER A 17 8.68 -3.08 5.35
N VAL A 18 7.65 -2.54 4.69
CA VAL A 18 6.63 -1.72 5.35
C VAL A 18 5.86 -2.55 6.38
N GLY A 19 5.52 -3.80 6.04
CA GLY A 19 4.88 -4.73 6.97
C GLY A 19 5.72 -5.01 8.20
N ALA A 20 7.03 -5.19 8.04
CA ALA A 20 7.96 -5.40 9.15
C ALA A 20 8.06 -4.17 10.07
N SER A 21 8.15 -2.96 9.49
CA SER A 21 8.16 -1.71 10.27
C SER A 21 6.88 -1.51 11.07
N LEU A 22 5.71 -1.77 10.47
CA LEU A 22 4.44 -1.68 11.18
C LEU A 22 4.34 -2.73 12.29
N ALA A 23 4.76 -3.98 12.01
CA ALA A 23 4.74 -5.06 12.99
C ALA A 23 5.68 -4.78 14.17
N PHE A 24 6.82 -4.15 13.94
CA PHE A 24 7.73 -3.69 14.99
C PHE A 24 7.04 -2.73 15.97
N GLU A 25 6.12 -1.89 15.47
CA GLU A 25 5.29 -0.99 16.27
C GLU A 25 3.98 -1.64 16.77
N ASN A 26 3.82 -2.96 16.63
CA ASN A 26 2.59 -3.71 16.91
C ASN A 26 1.36 -3.23 16.10
N LEU A 27 1.60 -2.58 14.97
CA LEU A 27 0.56 -2.12 14.05
C LEU A 27 0.32 -3.17 12.96
N LYS A 28 -0.96 -3.37 12.61
CA LYS A 28 -1.35 -4.27 11.53
C LYS A 28 -1.91 -3.48 10.36
N PRO A 29 -1.27 -3.50 9.17
CA PRO A 29 -1.82 -2.82 8.01
C PRO A 29 -3.17 -3.40 7.60
N SER A 30 -4.09 -2.51 7.24
CA SER A 30 -5.39 -2.87 6.69
C SER A 30 -5.23 -3.66 5.38
N LYS A 31 -6.00 -4.76 5.22
CA LYS A 31 -6.06 -5.53 3.96
C LYS A 31 -6.42 -4.64 2.75
N HIS A 32 -7.23 -3.60 2.99
CA HIS A 32 -7.58 -2.62 1.96
C HIS A 32 -6.39 -1.75 1.57
N ALA A 33 -5.68 -1.21 2.57
CA ALA A 33 -4.48 -0.40 2.33
C ALA A 33 -3.40 -1.20 1.59
N GLN A 34 -3.25 -2.50 1.90
CA GLN A 34 -2.34 -3.39 1.17
C GLN A 34 -2.75 -3.57 -0.30
N ALA A 35 -4.04 -3.76 -0.58
CA ALA A 35 -4.53 -3.90 -1.96
C ALA A 35 -4.36 -2.60 -2.77
N VAL A 36 -4.65 -1.45 -2.17
CA VAL A 36 -4.46 -0.14 -2.81
C VAL A 36 -2.97 0.17 -3.03
N GLY A 37 -2.13 -0.08 -2.04
CA GLY A 37 -0.67 0.08 -2.14
C GLY A 37 -0.07 -0.78 -3.25
N LYS A 38 -0.58 -2.01 -3.46
CA LYS A 38 -0.18 -2.86 -4.58
C LYS A 38 -0.53 -2.23 -5.94
N GLN A 39 -1.72 -1.65 -6.08
CA GLN A 39 -2.10 -0.95 -7.32
C GLN A 39 -1.17 0.22 -7.62
N TYR A 40 -0.78 0.99 -6.58
CA TYR A 40 0.17 2.09 -6.72
C TYR A 40 1.57 1.60 -7.14
N LEU A 41 2.11 0.57 -6.47
CA LEU A 41 3.43 0.02 -6.79
C LEU A 41 3.50 -0.68 -8.15
N GLU A 42 2.35 -0.99 -8.74
CA GLU A 42 2.21 -1.52 -10.10
C GLU A 42 1.93 -0.43 -11.15
N ASP A 43 2.04 0.87 -10.77
CA ASP A 43 1.76 2.05 -11.60
C ASP A 43 0.34 2.08 -12.20
N LYS A 44 -0.61 1.38 -11.58
CA LYS A 44 -2.03 1.33 -12.03
C LYS A 44 -2.84 2.54 -11.58
N ILE A 45 -2.39 3.19 -10.50
CA ILE A 45 -3.00 4.40 -9.93
C ILE A 45 -1.89 5.34 -9.48
N SER A 46 -2.19 6.64 -9.48
CA SER A 46 -1.31 7.65 -8.91
C SER A 46 -1.24 7.56 -7.39
N SER A 47 -0.21 8.18 -6.80
CA SER A 47 -0.09 8.32 -5.35
C SER A 47 -1.27 9.06 -4.73
N ARG A 48 -1.81 10.08 -5.42
CA ARG A 48 -2.98 10.84 -4.96
C ARG A 48 -4.22 9.95 -4.89
N GLU A 49 -4.51 9.22 -5.96
CA GLU A 49 -5.64 8.26 -5.98
C GLU A 49 -5.48 7.16 -4.94
N ALA A 50 -4.26 6.68 -4.68
CA ALA A 50 -4.01 5.69 -3.64
C ALA A 50 -4.36 6.22 -2.25
N VAL A 51 -3.93 7.45 -1.94
CA VAL A 51 -4.25 8.11 -0.66
C VAL A 51 -5.75 8.33 -0.52
N ASP A 52 -6.42 8.81 -1.57
CA ASP A 52 -7.86 9.07 -1.55
C ASP A 52 -8.65 7.77 -1.31
N LYS A 53 -8.33 6.67 -2.01
CA LYS A 53 -8.94 5.35 -1.81
C LYS A 53 -8.71 4.77 -0.42
N VAL A 54 -7.56 5.02 0.20
CA VAL A 54 -7.30 4.61 1.58
C VAL A 54 -8.17 5.43 2.53
N LYS A 55 -8.23 6.75 2.33
CA LYS A 55 -9.01 7.69 3.16
C LYS A 55 -10.51 7.46 3.06
N GLU A 56 -11.07 7.18 1.88
CA GLU A 56 -12.50 6.92 1.70
C GLU A 56 -13.03 5.84 2.66
N LYS A 57 -12.23 4.79 2.90
CA LYS A 57 -12.61 3.70 3.82
C LYS A 57 -12.55 4.10 5.30
N HIS A 58 -11.82 5.16 5.64
CA HIS A 58 -11.64 5.68 7.00
C HIS A 58 -12.31 7.04 7.23
N ALA A 59 -12.92 7.62 6.19
CA ALA A 59 -13.61 8.90 6.20
C ALA A 59 -14.79 9.01 7.18
N PRO A 60 -15.49 7.93 7.63
CA PRO A 60 -16.58 8.10 8.59
C PRO A 60 -16.16 8.52 10.01
N GLY A 61 -14.88 8.73 10.32
CA GLY A 61 -14.45 9.05 11.69
C GLY A 61 -13.11 9.76 11.87
N PHE A 62 -12.44 10.24 10.82
CA PHE A 62 -11.22 11.03 10.99
C PHE A 62 -11.58 12.48 11.34
N GLY A 63 -11.68 12.80 12.65
CA GLY A 63 -11.93 14.15 13.15
C GLY A 63 -13.30 14.39 13.81
N ARG A 64 -14.00 13.35 14.27
CA ARG A 64 -15.09 13.49 15.25
C ARG A 64 -14.64 13.01 16.62
#